data_AF-A0A7X6CAU3-F1
#
_entry.id   AF-A0A7X6CAU3-F1
#
_cell.length_a   1.000
_cell.length_b   1.000
_cell.length_c   1.000
_cell.angle_alpha   90.00
_cell.angle_beta   90.00
_cell.angle_gamma   90.00
#
_symmetry.space_group_name_H-M   'P 1'
#
loop_
_entity.id
_entity.type
_entity.pdbx_description
1 polymer ?
#
loop_
_entity_poly.entity_id
_entity_poly.type
_entity_poly.pdbx_seq_one_letter_code
_entity_poly.pdbx_strand_id
1 'polypeptide(L)'
;MALIAIVDLGIVLFDISYVPWRDFYFRQLPVVTQVYDPFKGIKPHRDIQKYLETLEELKNQVVQTGLPSSQVAAKLQELDNLSAKMIDEDPFRVASKSGSLEKIKDRIRDRAPNPQDSAKQSFKTFWSQEYLNKKGWQQEINWFDNRIKPLIATNYYRVIGENGEFQDNFWLIDLPFIAIFAIEFLARTYFISRRHRSVTWRQAMLWRWYDIFMILPFWRLLRALTVTVRIHQAKMPDLQPIRTQISRGFVANFAQELTEVVVIQLINQMQQSISSGELAKQLFQSQKQRYLDINNINEIEAIASRLVQVTVYNVLPQLQPDLEALLRYNIELFLKQSPLYQGFQQVPGLGDLPAQLASQLVAELSKLATLGPQNAYEAFKTASEDPKGIQLSNQLVQHFGQALGNELQQQQTWQEIQLLLCDFLEEFKINYIQRLSEEDFEKILEQAKQLQQIAPR
;
A
#
# COMPACT_ATOMS: atom_id res chain seq x y z
N MET A 1 -0.46 26.41 9.25
CA MET A 1 0.59 25.57 8.62
C MET A 1 0.16 24.94 7.31
N ALA A 2 -0.98 24.23 7.22
CA ALA A 2 -1.43 23.65 5.95
C ALA A 2 -1.64 24.70 4.83
N LEU A 3 -2.28 25.83 5.14
CA LEU A 3 -2.43 26.94 4.18
C LEU A 3 -1.10 27.53 3.71
N ILE A 4 -0.14 27.72 4.62
CA ILE A 4 1.21 28.21 4.27
C ILE A 4 1.91 27.23 3.34
N ALA A 5 1.76 25.92 3.58
CA ALA A 5 2.31 24.87 2.73
C ALA A 5 1.66 24.83 1.33
N ILE A 6 0.35 25.12 1.23
CA ILE A 6 -0.34 25.26 -0.06
C ILE A 6 0.19 26.48 -0.83
N VAL A 7 0.34 27.62 -0.15
CA VAL A 7 0.88 28.84 -0.76
C VAL A 7 2.30 28.62 -1.28
N ASP A 8 3.16 28.01 -0.46
CA ASP A 8 4.53 27.64 -0.83
C ASP A 8 4.55 26.75 -2.09
N LEU A 9 3.77 25.67 -2.10
CA LEU A 9 3.67 24.80 -3.28
C LEU A 9 3.14 25.54 -4.50
N GLY A 10 2.16 26.43 -4.32
CA GLY A 10 1.63 27.28 -5.40
C GLY A 10 2.70 28.18 -6.00
N ILE A 11 3.57 28.77 -5.17
CA ILE A 11 4.70 29.59 -5.63
C ILE A 11 5.74 28.74 -6.36
N VAL A 12 6.03 27.53 -5.89
CA VAL A 12 6.92 26.58 -6.59
C VAL A 12 6.36 26.19 -7.96
N LEU A 13 5.06 25.89 -8.05
CA LEU A 13 4.42 25.55 -9.33
C LEU A 13 4.41 26.76 -10.28
N PHE A 14 4.13 27.96 -9.76
CA PHE A 14 4.22 29.20 -10.51
C PHE A 14 5.64 29.37 -11.08
N ASP A 15 6.68 29.20 -10.26
CA ASP A 15 8.07 29.33 -10.66
C ASP A 15 8.47 28.43 -11.82
N ILE A 16 8.04 27.16 -11.77
CA ILE A 16 8.28 26.16 -12.81
C ILE A 16 7.55 26.55 -14.11
N SER A 17 6.31 27.03 -13.99
CA SER A 17 5.47 27.42 -15.14
C SER A 17 5.82 28.79 -15.73
N TYR A 18 6.58 29.62 -15.00
CA TYR A 18 6.75 31.03 -15.31
C TYR A 18 7.39 31.27 -16.67
N VAL A 19 8.52 30.63 -16.96
CA VAL A 19 9.26 30.85 -18.21
C VAL A 19 8.43 30.42 -19.44
N PRO A 20 7.83 29.21 -19.48
CA PRO A 20 6.93 28.82 -20.56
C PRO A 20 5.75 29.77 -20.79
N TRP A 21 5.17 30.32 -19.72
CA TRP A 21 3.99 31.19 -19.79
C TRP A 21 4.32 32.68 -19.78
N ARG A 22 5.61 33.05 -19.80
CA ARG A 22 6.05 34.44 -19.69
C ARG A 22 5.43 35.33 -20.76
N ASP A 23 5.26 34.84 -21.98
CA ASP A 23 4.70 35.65 -23.09
C ASP A 23 3.24 36.01 -22.87
N PHE A 24 2.50 35.16 -22.18
CA PHE A 24 1.16 35.46 -21.72
C PHE A 24 1.20 36.55 -20.63
N TYR A 25 2.06 36.38 -19.61
CA TYR A 25 2.20 37.37 -18.54
C TYR A 25 2.68 38.73 -19.05
N PHE A 26 3.64 38.76 -19.98
CA PHE A 26 4.13 40.01 -20.57
C PHE A 26 3.02 40.80 -21.27
N ARG A 27 2.07 40.11 -21.92
CA ARG A 27 0.98 40.74 -22.67
C ARG A 27 -0.20 41.12 -21.80
N GLN A 28 -0.57 40.28 -20.84
CA GLN A 28 -1.81 40.44 -20.07
C GLN A 28 -1.56 41.01 -18.66
N LEU A 29 -0.41 40.72 -18.06
CA LEU A 29 -0.06 41.02 -16.67
C LEU A 29 1.41 41.51 -16.55
N PRO A 30 1.77 42.65 -17.19
CA PRO A 30 3.17 43.09 -17.29
C PRO A 30 3.83 43.33 -15.92
N VAL A 31 3.04 43.68 -14.90
CA VAL A 31 3.50 43.84 -13.51
C VAL A 31 4.17 42.56 -12.99
N VAL A 32 3.62 41.38 -13.33
CA VAL A 32 4.21 40.10 -12.94
C VAL A 32 5.59 39.93 -13.57
N THR A 33 5.75 40.28 -14.84
CA THR A 33 7.05 40.17 -15.51
C THR A 33 8.08 41.14 -14.96
N GLN A 34 7.68 42.38 -14.64
CA GLN A 34 8.60 43.37 -14.07
C GLN A 34 9.14 42.95 -12.70
N VAL A 35 8.29 42.31 -11.88
CA VAL A 35 8.67 41.85 -10.54
C VAL A 35 9.44 40.53 -10.60
N TYR A 36 9.05 39.60 -11.48
CA TYR A 36 9.56 38.23 -11.45
C TYR A 36 10.74 37.96 -12.38
N ASP A 37 10.88 38.70 -13.48
CA ASP A 37 12.01 38.55 -14.41
C ASP A 37 13.40 38.62 -13.75
N PRO A 38 13.66 39.52 -12.78
CA PRO A 38 14.94 39.57 -12.08
C PRO A 38 15.30 38.25 -11.38
N PHE A 39 14.32 37.52 -10.83
CA PHE A 39 14.56 36.24 -10.17
C PHE A 39 14.93 35.14 -11.15
N LYS A 40 14.49 35.22 -12.41
CA LYS A 40 14.87 34.28 -13.49
C LYS A 40 16.07 34.74 -14.32
N GLY A 41 16.74 35.82 -13.89
CA GLY A 41 17.86 36.41 -14.64
C GLY A 41 17.44 36.93 -16.01
N ILE A 42 16.16 37.28 -16.17
CA ILE A 42 15.61 37.77 -17.43
C ILE A 42 15.81 39.27 -17.50
N LYS A 43 16.38 39.74 -18.61
CA LYS A 43 16.62 41.15 -18.90
C LYS A 43 16.06 41.52 -20.28
N PRO A 44 15.65 42.78 -20.49
CA PRO A 44 15.35 43.28 -21.83
C PRO A 44 16.56 43.07 -22.76
N HIS A 45 16.30 42.63 -23.99
CA HIS A 45 17.37 42.47 -24.97
C HIS A 45 17.78 43.83 -25.52
N ARG A 46 19.06 44.20 -25.41
CA ARG A 46 19.56 45.55 -25.76
C ARG A 46 19.19 45.97 -27.18
N ASP A 47 19.44 45.14 -28.19
CA ASP A 47 19.15 45.50 -29.59
C ASP A 47 17.65 45.62 -29.88
N ILE A 48 16.83 44.81 -29.22
CA ILE A 48 15.37 44.85 -29.36
C ILE A 48 14.81 46.10 -28.70
N GLN A 49 15.32 46.45 -27.52
CA GLN A 49 14.94 47.68 -26.85
C GLN A 49 15.31 48.89 -27.70
N LYS A 50 16.53 48.93 -28.26
CA LYS A 50 16.94 49.96 -29.21
C LYS A 50 15.99 50.04 -30.41
N TYR A 51 15.63 48.90 -31.01
CA TYR A 51 14.66 48.85 -32.12
C TYR A 51 13.32 49.50 -31.76
N LEU A 52 12.76 49.13 -30.60
CA LEU A 52 11.46 49.64 -30.15
C LEU A 52 11.54 51.14 -29.81
N GLU A 53 12.62 51.61 -29.20
CA GLU A 53 12.86 53.03 -28.92
C GLU A 53 12.97 53.83 -30.23
N THR A 54 13.77 53.37 -31.20
CA THR A 54 13.88 54.02 -32.52
C THR A 54 12.54 54.04 -33.26
N LEU A 55 11.70 53.01 -33.10
CA LEU A 55 10.36 52.98 -33.69
C LEU A 55 9.44 54.05 -33.09
N GLU A 56 9.47 54.24 -31.77
CA GLU A 56 8.68 55.29 -31.12
C GLU A 56 9.21 56.70 -31.44
N GLU A 57 10.54 56.87 -31.51
CA GLU A 57 11.17 58.12 -31.97
C GLU A 57 10.76 58.48 -33.41
N LEU A 58 10.74 57.50 -34.32
CA LEU A 58 10.27 57.70 -35.69
C LEU A 58 8.82 58.18 -35.72
N LYS A 59 7.93 57.58 -34.92
CA LYS A 59 6.52 57.98 -34.85
C LYS A 59 6.36 59.43 -34.42
N ASN A 60 7.11 59.84 -33.39
CA ASN A 60 7.11 61.22 -32.91
C ASN A 60 7.68 62.18 -33.97
N GLN A 61 8.76 61.79 -34.64
CA GLN A 61 9.41 62.60 -35.68
C GLN A 61 8.48 62.83 -36.88
N VAL A 62 7.77 61.80 -37.34
CA VAL A 62 6.83 61.92 -38.47
C VAL A 62 5.70 62.90 -38.17
N VAL A 63 5.21 62.93 -36.93
CA VAL A 63 4.17 63.91 -36.50
C VAL A 63 4.70 65.34 -36.53
N GLN A 64 5.99 65.55 -36.21
CA GLN A 64 6.58 66.89 -36.13
C GLN A 64 7.04 67.45 -37.48
N THR A 65 7.72 66.64 -38.29
CA THR A 65 8.41 67.10 -39.51
C THR A 65 7.84 66.52 -40.80
N GLY A 66 6.89 65.59 -40.70
CA GLY A 66 6.30 64.90 -41.84
C GLY A 66 7.22 63.83 -42.44
N LEU A 67 6.59 62.90 -43.17
CA LEU A 67 7.25 61.76 -43.82
C LEU A 67 8.41 62.11 -44.76
N PRO A 68 8.32 63.14 -45.64
CA PRO A 68 9.37 63.40 -46.62
C PRO A 68 10.60 64.12 -46.06
N SER A 69 10.67 64.36 -44.74
CA SER A 69 11.82 65.00 -44.11
C SER A 69 13.07 64.12 -44.09
N SER A 70 14.25 64.74 -44.18
CA SER A 70 15.54 64.03 -44.12
C SER A 70 15.78 63.35 -42.76
N GLN A 71 15.23 63.91 -41.68
CA GLN A 71 15.30 63.31 -40.33
C GLN A 71 14.53 61.99 -40.27
N VAL A 72 13.34 61.93 -40.88
CA VAL A 72 12.55 60.69 -40.99
C VAL A 72 13.27 59.67 -41.87
N ALA A 73 13.85 60.09 -43.00
CA ALA A 73 14.65 59.20 -43.85
C ALA A 73 15.80 58.54 -43.08
N ALA A 74 16.50 59.30 -42.22
CA ALA A 74 17.58 58.78 -41.39
C ALA A 74 17.08 57.74 -40.36
N LYS A 75 15.96 58.01 -39.69
CA LYS A 75 15.35 57.07 -38.72
C LYS A 75 14.82 55.80 -39.37
N LEU A 76 14.25 55.91 -40.56
CA LEU A 76 13.84 54.78 -41.38
C LEU A 76 15.02 53.89 -41.78
N GLN A 77 16.14 54.49 -42.21
CA GLN A 77 17.36 53.74 -42.49
C GLN A 77 17.95 53.07 -41.24
N GLU A 78 17.85 53.71 -40.07
CA GLU A 78 18.24 53.10 -38.79
C GLU A 78 17.39 51.85 -38.48
N LEU A 79 16.07 51.90 -38.66
CA LEU A 79 15.19 50.74 -38.49
C LEU A 79 15.45 49.62 -39.50
N ASP A 80 15.77 49.95 -40.75
CA ASP A 80 16.20 48.97 -41.75
C ASP A 80 17.47 48.24 -41.30
N ASN A 81 18.50 49.00 -40.89
CA ASN A 81 19.76 48.44 -40.39
C ASN A 81 19.55 47.56 -39.14
N LEU A 82 18.70 48.00 -38.20
CA LEU A 82 18.35 47.22 -37.02
C LEU A 82 17.54 45.96 -37.38
N SER A 83 16.69 46.02 -38.41
CA SER A 83 15.93 44.87 -38.92
C SER A 83 16.88 43.84 -39.56
N ALA A 84 17.85 44.29 -40.36
CA ALA A 84 18.87 43.43 -40.95
C ALA A 84 19.73 42.77 -39.87
N LYS A 85 20.19 43.54 -38.88
CA LYS A 85 20.94 43.04 -37.72
C LYS A 85 20.14 41.99 -36.94
N MET A 86 18.86 42.25 -36.68
CA MET A 86 17.97 41.29 -36.00
C MET A 86 17.83 39.98 -36.77
N ILE A 87 17.80 40.03 -38.10
CA ILE A 87 17.75 38.82 -38.94
C ILE A 87 19.07 38.06 -38.93
N ASP A 88 20.21 38.78 -38.95
CA ASP A 88 21.55 38.16 -39.01
C ASP A 88 22.00 37.55 -37.69
N GLU A 89 21.77 38.24 -36.58
CA GLU A 89 22.27 37.81 -35.27
C GLU A 89 21.31 36.85 -34.55
N ASP A 90 20.06 36.74 -35.02
CA ASP A 90 18.96 36.01 -34.38
C ASP A 90 18.97 36.16 -32.84
N PRO A 91 18.61 37.35 -32.33
CA PRO A 91 18.57 37.58 -30.88
C PRO A 91 17.48 36.76 -30.18
N PHE A 92 16.64 36.01 -30.91
CA PHE A 92 15.57 35.17 -30.36
C PHE A 92 16.07 33.75 -30.05
N ARG A 93 17.22 33.35 -30.58
CA ARG A 93 17.78 32.01 -30.42
C ARG A 93 18.04 31.64 -28.96
N VAL A 94 18.63 32.57 -28.19
CA VAL A 94 18.99 32.35 -26.77
C VAL A 94 17.76 32.11 -25.89
N ALA A 95 16.62 32.70 -26.24
CA ALA A 95 15.36 32.51 -25.54
C ALA A 95 14.54 31.31 -26.07
N SER A 96 15.11 30.49 -26.97
CA SER A 96 14.40 29.43 -27.69
C SER A 96 13.18 29.92 -28.48
N LYS A 97 13.27 31.15 -29.03
CA LYS A 97 12.17 31.84 -29.72
C LYS A 97 12.41 32.05 -31.21
N SER A 98 13.33 31.32 -31.85
CA SER A 98 13.62 31.48 -33.29
C SER A 98 12.37 31.39 -34.18
N GLY A 99 11.35 30.60 -33.80
CA GLY A 99 10.06 30.57 -34.50
C GLY A 99 9.29 31.90 -34.49
N SER A 100 9.52 32.78 -33.52
CA SER A 100 8.97 34.15 -33.51
C SER A 100 9.65 35.03 -34.56
N LEU A 101 10.97 34.88 -34.74
CA LEU A 101 11.71 35.58 -35.79
C LEU A 101 11.25 35.14 -37.18
N GLU A 102 11.06 33.84 -37.40
CA GLU A 102 10.50 33.35 -38.67
C GLU A 102 9.10 33.91 -38.94
N LYS A 103 8.20 33.92 -37.94
CA LYS A 103 6.89 34.57 -38.08
C LYS A 103 6.98 36.07 -38.41
N ILE A 104 7.96 36.78 -37.85
CA ILE A 104 8.20 38.20 -38.17
C ILE A 104 8.65 38.33 -39.63
N LYS A 105 9.62 37.51 -40.05
CA LYS A 105 10.15 37.48 -41.42
C LYS A 105 9.05 37.20 -42.44
N ASP A 106 8.24 36.17 -42.20
CA ASP A 106 7.13 35.79 -43.08
C ASP A 106 6.09 36.90 -43.21
N ARG A 107 5.66 37.49 -42.09
CA ARG A 107 4.67 38.59 -42.10
C ARG A 107 5.15 39.82 -42.87
N ILE A 108 6.45 40.12 -42.81
CA ILE A 108 7.03 41.24 -43.55
C ILE A 108 7.23 40.91 -45.02
N ARG A 109 7.60 39.66 -45.37
CA ARG A 109 7.60 39.19 -46.76
C ARG A 109 6.22 39.31 -47.39
N ASP A 110 5.18 38.87 -46.71
CA ASP A 110 3.79 38.96 -47.17
C ASP A 110 3.34 40.42 -47.35
N ARG A 111 3.79 41.32 -46.47
CA ARG A 111 3.38 42.73 -46.48
C ARG A 111 4.12 43.55 -47.55
N ALA A 112 5.40 43.29 -47.75
CA ALA A 112 6.26 43.96 -48.71
C ALA A 112 7.01 42.91 -49.57
N PRO A 113 6.29 42.22 -50.49
CA PRO A 113 6.88 41.15 -51.27
C PRO A 113 7.97 41.66 -52.21
N ASN A 114 9.02 40.86 -52.39
CA ASN A 114 10.10 41.13 -53.33
C ASN A 114 10.41 39.87 -54.16
N PRO A 115 10.97 40.01 -55.38
CA PRO A 115 11.22 38.88 -56.27
C PRO A 115 12.15 37.80 -55.70
N GLN A 116 13.01 38.16 -54.73
CA GLN A 116 13.98 37.27 -54.12
C GLN A 116 13.44 36.57 -52.86
N ASP A 117 12.20 36.83 -52.46
CA ASP A 117 11.57 36.35 -51.22
C ASP A 117 12.42 36.57 -49.94
N SER A 118 13.26 37.62 -49.98
CA SER A 118 14.20 37.93 -48.92
C SER A 118 13.55 38.80 -47.84
N ALA A 119 13.51 38.32 -46.59
CA ALA A 119 12.97 39.08 -45.48
C ALA A 119 13.71 40.41 -45.26
N LYS A 120 15.04 40.44 -45.44
CA LYS A 120 15.82 41.69 -45.34
C LYS A 120 15.40 42.71 -46.39
N GLN A 121 15.21 42.26 -47.63
CA GLN A 121 14.78 43.14 -48.71
C GLN A 121 13.35 43.65 -48.47
N SER A 122 12.46 42.80 -47.94
CA SER A 122 11.11 43.22 -47.53
C SER A 122 11.12 44.26 -46.42
N PHE A 123 11.99 44.11 -45.40
CA PHE A 123 12.16 45.14 -44.37
C PHE A 123 12.68 46.46 -44.95
N LYS A 124 13.67 46.40 -45.84
CA LYS A 124 14.20 47.58 -46.52
C LYS A 124 13.12 48.31 -47.34
N THR A 125 12.28 47.56 -48.05
CA THR A 125 11.14 48.14 -48.77
C THR A 125 10.10 48.71 -47.81
N PHE A 126 9.73 47.98 -46.75
CA PHE A 126 8.76 48.42 -45.75
C PHE A 126 9.19 49.73 -45.07
N TRP A 127 10.46 49.84 -44.67
CA TRP A 127 11.05 51.03 -44.06
C TRP A 127 11.48 52.10 -45.08
N SER A 128 10.96 52.10 -46.31
CA SER A 128 11.24 53.17 -47.28
C SER A 128 10.18 54.26 -47.24
N GLN A 129 10.60 55.52 -47.42
CA GLN A 129 9.66 56.64 -47.54
C GLN A 129 8.68 56.44 -48.70
N GLU A 130 9.15 55.88 -49.82
CA GLU A 130 8.32 55.61 -51.00
C GLU A 130 7.17 54.65 -50.67
N TYR A 131 7.47 53.53 -50.01
CA TYR A 131 6.45 52.54 -49.64
C TYR A 131 5.44 53.13 -48.65
N LEU A 132 5.91 53.79 -47.60
CA LEU A 132 5.06 54.36 -46.55
C LEU A 132 4.19 55.52 -47.07
N ASN A 133 4.71 56.32 -48.01
CA ASN A 133 3.91 57.35 -48.69
C ASN A 133 2.84 56.74 -49.59
N LYS A 134 3.19 55.70 -50.37
CA LYS A 134 2.27 55.04 -51.32
C LYS A 134 1.16 54.26 -50.63
N LYS A 135 1.47 53.55 -49.54
CA LYS A 135 0.54 52.68 -48.82
C LYS A 135 -0.19 53.38 -47.67
N GLY A 136 0.33 54.52 -47.22
CA GLY A 136 -0.23 55.28 -46.11
C GLY A 136 0.42 54.90 -44.78
N TRP A 137 1.23 55.82 -44.25
CA TRP A 137 1.97 55.69 -43.00
C TRP A 137 1.13 55.16 -41.83
N GLN A 138 -0.01 55.78 -41.55
CA GLN A 138 -0.83 55.40 -40.38
C GLN A 138 -1.30 53.94 -40.46
N GLN A 139 -1.69 53.47 -41.64
CA GLN A 139 -2.15 52.11 -41.84
C GLN A 139 -1.01 51.10 -41.64
N GLU A 140 0.16 51.38 -42.21
CA GLU A 140 1.32 50.49 -42.12
C GLU A 140 1.90 50.41 -40.70
N ILE A 141 1.97 51.55 -40.00
CA ILE A 141 2.45 51.57 -38.62
C ILE A 141 1.46 50.92 -37.66
N ASN A 142 0.15 51.13 -37.84
CA ASN A 142 -0.86 50.42 -37.05
C ASN A 142 -0.79 48.91 -37.30
N TRP A 143 -0.55 48.48 -38.54
CA TRP A 143 -0.34 47.06 -38.83
C TRP A 143 0.92 46.54 -38.14
N PHE A 144 2.03 47.27 -38.20
CA PHE A 144 3.29 46.88 -37.58
C PHE A 144 3.16 46.76 -36.06
N ASP A 145 2.52 47.74 -35.41
CA ASP A 145 2.27 47.75 -33.97
C ASP A 145 1.39 46.57 -33.51
N ASN A 146 0.44 46.14 -34.35
CA ASN A 146 -0.47 45.05 -34.02
C ASN A 146 0.07 43.66 -34.38
N ARG A 147 0.89 43.55 -35.44
CA ARG A 147 1.31 42.26 -36.00
C ARG A 147 2.79 41.94 -35.79
N ILE A 148 3.67 42.92 -35.68
CA ILE A 148 5.11 42.70 -35.59
C ILE A 148 5.64 43.06 -34.20
N LYS A 149 5.33 44.27 -33.71
CA LYS A 149 5.79 44.76 -32.40
C LYS A 149 5.54 43.77 -31.23
N PRO A 150 4.39 43.06 -31.12
CA PRO A 150 4.16 42.14 -30.01
C PRO A 150 4.99 40.85 -30.08
N LEU A 151 5.54 40.50 -31.24
CA LEU A 151 6.47 39.37 -31.40
C LEU A 151 7.90 39.81 -31.05
N ILE A 152 8.28 41.02 -31.47
CA ILE A 152 9.58 41.62 -31.15
C ILE A 152 9.69 41.87 -29.64
N ALA A 153 8.69 42.51 -29.03
CA ALA A 153 8.71 42.92 -27.63
C ALA A 153 8.73 41.75 -26.63
N THR A 154 8.27 40.57 -27.03
CA THR A 154 8.37 39.37 -26.18
C THR A 154 9.79 38.80 -26.09
N ASN A 155 10.74 39.27 -26.92
CA ASN A 155 12.11 38.80 -26.84
C ASN A 155 12.81 39.30 -25.57
N TYR A 156 13.63 38.45 -24.99
CA TYR A 156 14.38 38.76 -23.77
C TYR A 156 15.73 38.04 -23.79
N TYR A 157 16.65 38.54 -22.99
CA TYR A 157 17.92 37.88 -22.73
C TYR A 157 17.86 37.20 -21.36
N ARG A 158 18.28 35.94 -21.27
CA ARG A 158 18.42 35.23 -19.99
C ARG A 158 19.90 35.11 -19.66
N VAL A 159 20.28 35.66 -18.51
CA VAL A 159 21.66 35.63 -18.03
C VAL A 159 22.07 34.19 -17.76
N ILE A 160 23.26 33.83 -18.25
CA ILE A 160 23.91 32.54 -17.98
C ILE A 160 24.91 32.77 -16.85
N GLY A 161 24.85 31.94 -15.81
CA GLY A 161 25.76 31.99 -14.67
C GLY A 161 27.15 31.42 -15.00
N GLU A 162 28.07 31.55 -14.05
CA GLU A 162 29.45 31.02 -14.17
C GLU A 162 29.50 29.50 -14.39
N ASN A 163 28.45 28.79 -13.98
CA ASN A 163 28.27 27.35 -14.15
C ASN A 163 27.70 26.93 -15.52
N GLY A 164 27.45 27.88 -16.43
CA GLY A 164 26.88 27.61 -17.75
C GLY A 164 25.36 27.38 -17.75
N GLU A 165 24.72 27.36 -16.59
CA GLU A 165 23.27 27.25 -16.46
C GLU A 165 22.62 28.63 -16.45
N PHE A 166 21.33 28.68 -16.79
CA PHE A 166 20.60 29.92 -16.65
C PHE A 166 20.46 30.34 -15.20
N GLN A 167 20.61 31.64 -14.94
CA GLN A 167 20.43 32.18 -13.61
C GLN A 167 19.01 31.92 -13.08
N ASP A 168 18.93 31.38 -11.86
CA ASP A 168 17.68 31.11 -11.16
C ASP A 168 17.85 31.39 -9.66
N ASN A 169 17.34 32.54 -9.25
CA ASN A 169 17.44 33.07 -7.91
C ASN A 169 16.14 32.80 -7.10
N PHE A 170 15.33 31.82 -7.51
CA PHE A 170 14.10 31.48 -6.80
C PHE A 170 14.33 31.16 -5.30
N TRP A 171 15.52 30.66 -4.96
CA TRP A 171 15.87 30.34 -3.58
C TRP A 171 15.69 31.54 -2.62
N LEU A 172 15.80 32.79 -3.08
CA LEU A 172 15.54 33.97 -2.24
C LEU A 172 14.06 34.08 -1.84
N ILE A 173 13.14 33.72 -2.73
CA ILE A 173 11.69 33.70 -2.46
C ILE A 173 11.35 32.52 -1.55
N ASP A 174 12.05 31.40 -1.75
CA ASP A 174 11.82 30.13 -1.07
C ASP A 174 12.35 30.10 0.37
N LEU A 175 13.45 30.82 0.63
CA LEU A 175 14.16 30.79 1.91
C LEU A 175 13.30 31.18 3.13
N PRO A 176 12.43 32.21 3.08
CA PRO A 176 11.50 32.51 4.17
C PRO A 176 10.57 31.33 4.51
N PHE A 177 10.08 30.60 3.51
CA PHE A 177 9.22 29.43 3.72
C PHE A 177 10.02 28.29 4.35
N ILE A 178 11.21 27.99 3.80
CA ILE A 178 12.13 27.00 4.36
C ILE A 178 12.43 27.30 5.83
N ALA A 179 12.70 28.56 6.18
CA ALA A 179 12.98 28.97 7.56
C ALA A 179 11.78 28.71 8.48
N ILE A 180 10.57 29.10 8.05
CA ILE A 180 9.33 28.85 8.81
C ILE A 180 9.11 27.35 9.02
N PHE A 181 9.28 26.53 7.98
CA PHE A 181 9.09 25.08 8.08
C PHE A 181 10.19 24.40 8.90
N ALA A 182 11.44 24.87 8.81
CA ALA A 182 12.53 24.36 9.63
C ALA A 182 12.27 24.62 11.12
N ILE A 183 11.87 25.85 11.47
CA ILE A 183 11.54 26.20 12.87
C ILE A 183 10.35 25.37 13.35
N GLU A 184 9.28 25.26 12.56
CA GLU A 184 8.11 24.46 12.93
C GLU A 184 8.45 22.98 13.12
N PHE A 185 9.24 22.41 12.21
CA PHE A 185 9.70 21.03 12.29
C PHE A 185 10.53 20.77 13.56
N LEU A 186 11.49 21.66 13.87
CA LEU A 186 12.31 21.55 15.07
C LEU A 186 11.47 21.67 16.35
N ALA A 187 10.62 22.69 16.45
CA ALA A 187 9.78 22.92 17.61
C ALA A 187 8.85 21.73 17.90
N ARG A 188 8.30 21.13 16.85
CA ARG A 188 7.30 20.07 16.94
C ARG A 188 7.92 18.70 17.22
N THR A 189 9.05 18.39 16.61
CA THR A 189 9.83 17.19 16.92
C THR A 189 10.38 17.25 18.35
N TYR A 190 10.80 18.44 18.81
CA TYR A 190 11.19 18.67 20.19
C TYR A 190 10.04 18.46 21.18
N PHE A 191 8.85 19.01 20.88
CA PHE A 191 7.66 18.81 21.72
C PHE A 191 7.24 17.34 21.80
N ILE A 192 7.31 16.60 20.68
CA ILE A 192 7.03 15.16 20.65
C ILE A 192 8.00 14.39 21.54
N SER A 193 9.31 14.65 21.44
CA SER A 193 10.29 13.95 22.29
C SER A 193 10.15 14.31 23.76
N ARG A 194 9.63 15.51 24.09
CA ARG A 194 9.37 15.89 25.48
C ARG A 194 8.11 15.24 26.05
N ARG A 195 7.09 15.03 25.22
CA ARG A 195 5.81 14.41 25.63
C ARG A 195 5.88 12.89 25.73
N HIS A 196 6.66 12.24 24.86
CA HIS A 196 6.78 10.78 24.82
C HIS A 196 8.16 10.34 25.32
N ARG A 197 8.21 9.87 26.57
CA ARG A 197 9.47 9.52 27.27
C ARG A 197 10.24 8.36 26.62
N SER A 198 9.60 7.56 25.77
CA SER A 198 10.20 6.46 24.99
C SER A 198 10.75 6.87 23.63
N VAL A 199 10.50 8.10 23.17
CA VAL A 199 10.86 8.56 21.81
C VAL A 199 12.02 9.55 21.88
N THR A 200 13.16 9.15 21.31
CA THR A 200 14.30 10.06 21.13
C THR A 200 13.98 11.14 20.09
N TRP A 201 14.66 12.29 20.16
CA TRP A 201 14.40 13.39 19.22
C TRP A 201 14.64 13.02 17.75
N ARG A 202 15.64 12.18 17.46
CA ARG A 202 15.87 11.63 16.12
C ARG A 202 14.72 10.74 15.65
N GLN A 203 14.17 9.91 16.53
CA GLN A 203 12.98 9.11 16.21
C GLN A 203 11.76 10.00 15.97
N ALA A 204 11.61 11.09 16.73
CA ALA A 204 10.54 12.07 16.49
C ALA A 204 10.67 12.75 15.11
N MET A 205 11.89 13.04 14.66
CA MET A 205 12.15 13.53 13.29
C MET A 205 11.80 12.48 12.24
N LEU A 206 12.22 11.23 12.42
CA LEU A 206 11.90 10.13 11.50
C LEU A 206 10.40 9.86 11.41
N TRP A 207 9.67 9.97 12.52
CA TRP A 207 8.20 9.85 12.51
C TRP A 207 7.51 10.93 11.66
N ARG A 208 8.20 12.06 11.46
CA ARG A 208 7.77 13.18 10.60
C ARG A 208 8.66 13.35 9.38
N TRP A 209 9.20 12.27 8.83
CA TRP A 209 10.10 12.31 7.66
C TRP A 209 9.52 13.11 6.49
N TYR A 210 8.19 13.06 6.29
CA TYR A 210 7.49 13.77 5.23
C TYR A 210 7.61 15.30 5.35
N ASP A 211 7.85 15.87 6.52
CA ASP A 211 8.03 17.32 6.68
C ASP A 211 9.40 17.80 6.19
N ILE A 212 10.38 16.90 6.03
CA ILE A 212 11.73 17.26 5.57
C ILE A 212 11.71 17.84 4.15
N PHE A 213 10.79 17.37 3.29
CA PHE A 213 10.67 17.88 1.91
C PHE A 213 10.35 19.38 1.84
N MET A 214 9.75 19.96 2.88
CA MET A 214 9.48 21.40 2.97
C MET A 214 10.73 22.24 3.24
N ILE A 215 11.81 21.61 3.72
CA ILE A 215 13.07 22.27 4.07
C ILE A 215 14.08 22.13 2.94
N LEU A 216 13.94 21.12 2.09
CA LEU A 216 14.87 20.88 0.98
C LEU A 216 14.76 22.00 -0.07
N PRO A 217 15.90 22.64 -0.45
CA PRO A 217 15.93 23.66 -1.49
C PRO A 217 15.94 23.06 -2.90
N PHE A 218 16.24 21.76 -3.01
CA PHE A 218 16.22 20.95 -4.23
C PHE A 218 15.03 19.98 -4.22
N TRP A 219 14.64 19.46 -5.39
CA TRP A 219 13.48 18.56 -5.57
C TRP A 219 12.18 19.10 -4.96
N ARG A 220 11.92 20.40 -5.15
CA ARG A 220 10.79 21.13 -4.56
C ARG A 220 9.42 20.52 -4.87
N LEU A 221 9.27 19.75 -5.95
CA LEU A 221 8.05 19.01 -6.27
C LEU A 221 7.68 17.97 -5.21
N LEU A 222 8.65 17.44 -4.45
CA LEU A 222 8.38 16.51 -3.35
C LEU A 222 7.57 17.15 -2.22
N ARG A 223 7.52 18.50 -2.14
CA ARG A 223 6.65 19.22 -1.21
C ARG A 223 5.18 18.87 -1.40
N ALA A 224 4.77 18.45 -2.59
CA ALA A 224 3.41 17.99 -2.85
C ALA A 224 3.00 16.83 -1.92
N LEU A 225 3.94 15.93 -1.57
CA LEU A 225 3.69 14.85 -0.61
C LEU A 225 3.35 15.41 0.77
N THR A 226 4.19 16.31 1.29
CA THR A 226 3.98 16.96 2.59
C THR A 226 2.68 17.77 2.61
N VAL A 227 2.41 18.55 1.56
CA VAL A 227 1.17 19.33 1.42
C VAL A 227 -0.04 18.41 1.48
N THR A 228 -0.03 17.30 0.74
CA THR A 228 -1.13 16.33 0.71
C THR A 228 -1.41 15.76 2.10
N VAL A 229 -0.36 15.37 2.83
CA VAL A 229 -0.48 14.88 4.22
C VAL A 229 -1.03 15.97 5.14
N ARG A 230 -0.55 17.22 5.04
CA ARG A 230 -0.99 18.34 5.88
C ARG A 230 -2.44 18.78 5.58
N ILE A 231 -2.85 18.77 4.31
CA ILE A 231 -4.23 18.97 3.83
C ILE A 231 -5.15 17.94 4.47
N HIS A 232 -4.76 16.66 4.40
CA HIS A 232 -5.52 15.57 5.00
C HIS A 232 -5.64 15.72 6.54
N GLN A 233 -4.53 15.99 7.23
CA GLN A 233 -4.51 16.23 8.68
C GLN A 233 -5.36 17.45 9.09
N ALA A 234 -5.43 18.47 8.22
CA ALA A 234 -6.23 19.68 8.43
C ALA A 234 -7.72 19.49 8.08
N LYS A 235 -8.12 18.31 7.59
CA LYS A 235 -9.49 18.01 7.12
C LYS A 235 -10.01 18.97 6.04
N MET A 236 -9.13 19.44 5.16
CA MET A 236 -9.46 20.38 4.08
C MET A 236 -8.77 19.94 2.78
N PRO A 237 -9.47 19.67 1.66
CA PRO A 237 -10.84 19.18 1.49
C PRO A 237 -10.96 17.70 1.92
N ASP A 238 -12.18 17.17 2.03
CA ASP A 238 -12.39 15.75 2.35
C ASP A 238 -11.90 14.86 1.20
N LEU A 239 -10.73 14.23 1.39
CA LEU A 239 -10.16 13.27 0.44
C LEU A 239 -10.74 11.84 0.63
N GLN A 240 -11.66 11.62 1.57
CA GLN A 240 -12.33 10.33 1.75
C GLN A 240 -12.94 9.77 0.44
N PRO A 241 -13.67 10.50 -0.41
CA PRO A 241 -14.21 9.95 -1.65
C PRO A 241 -13.12 9.43 -2.62
N ILE A 242 -11.99 10.13 -2.74
CA ILE A 242 -10.86 9.69 -3.57
C ILE A 242 -10.22 8.45 -2.95
N ARG A 243 -10.04 8.42 -1.63
CA ARG A 243 -9.55 7.25 -0.90
C ARG A 243 -10.48 6.05 -1.07
N THR A 244 -11.80 6.24 -0.98
CA THR A 244 -12.80 5.19 -1.19
C THR A 244 -12.75 4.65 -2.61
N GLN A 245 -12.48 5.50 -3.60
CA GLN A 245 -12.33 5.07 -4.99
C GLN A 245 -11.03 4.29 -5.22
N ILE A 246 -9.90 4.78 -4.69
CA ILE A 246 -8.61 4.08 -4.74
C ILE A 246 -8.70 2.77 -3.98
N SER A 247 -9.33 2.76 -2.80
CA SER A 247 -9.52 1.54 -2.02
C SER A 247 -10.45 0.58 -2.74
N ARG A 248 -11.49 1.02 -3.45
CA ARG A 248 -12.31 0.08 -4.23
C ARG A 248 -11.51 -0.60 -5.34
N GLY A 249 -10.64 0.11 -6.06
CA GLY A 249 -9.80 -0.48 -7.11
C GLY A 249 -8.64 -1.33 -6.57
N PHE A 250 -7.97 -0.86 -5.52
CA PHE A 250 -6.85 -1.56 -4.89
C PHE A 250 -7.34 -2.74 -4.04
N VAL A 251 -8.29 -2.51 -3.13
CA VAL A 251 -8.83 -3.55 -2.26
C VAL A 251 -9.63 -4.58 -3.05
N ALA A 252 -10.33 -4.28 -4.15
CA ALA A 252 -11.00 -5.35 -4.91
C ALA A 252 -10.00 -6.35 -5.52
N ASN A 253 -8.86 -5.86 -6.04
CA ASN A 253 -7.84 -6.72 -6.62
C ASN A 253 -7.04 -7.48 -5.55
N PHE A 254 -6.71 -6.84 -4.43
CA PHE A 254 -5.93 -7.47 -3.36
C PHE A 254 -6.77 -8.24 -2.34
N ALA A 255 -8.05 -7.91 -2.12
CA ALA A 255 -8.86 -8.56 -1.09
C ALA A 255 -9.11 -10.03 -1.39
N GLN A 256 -9.24 -10.41 -2.66
CA GLN A 256 -9.41 -11.82 -3.00
C GLN A 256 -8.14 -12.61 -2.66
N GLU A 257 -6.98 -12.17 -3.16
CA GLU A 257 -5.69 -12.82 -2.87
C GLU A 257 -5.36 -12.81 -1.37
N LEU A 258 -5.59 -11.69 -0.68
CA LEU A 258 -5.35 -11.57 0.76
C LEU A 258 -6.31 -12.43 1.58
N THR A 259 -7.59 -12.52 1.21
CA THR A 259 -8.56 -13.35 1.95
C THR A 259 -8.25 -14.83 1.75
N GLU A 260 -7.89 -15.25 0.53
CA GLU A 260 -7.45 -16.62 0.25
C GLU A 260 -6.20 -16.97 1.06
N VAL A 261 -5.21 -16.09 1.10
CA VAL A 261 -3.99 -16.22 1.92
C VAL A 261 -4.33 -16.35 3.40
N VAL A 262 -5.21 -15.49 3.93
CA VAL A 262 -5.61 -15.52 5.35
C VAL A 262 -6.34 -16.83 5.68
N VAL A 263 -7.24 -17.32 4.82
CA VAL A 263 -7.95 -18.59 5.03
C VAL A 263 -7.00 -19.78 4.98
N ILE A 264 -6.09 -19.83 4.00
CA ILE A 264 -5.06 -20.88 3.89
C ILE A 264 -4.17 -20.86 5.13
N GLN A 265 -3.78 -19.68 5.60
CA GLN A 265 -2.97 -19.55 6.81
C GLN A 265 -3.68 -20.08 8.05
N LEU A 266 -4.96 -19.73 8.23
CA LEU A 266 -5.77 -20.22 9.36
C LEU A 266 -5.88 -21.74 9.35
N ILE A 267 -6.06 -22.34 8.17
CA ILE A 267 -6.12 -23.81 8.01
C ILE A 267 -4.75 -24.44 8.29
N ASN A 268 -3.67 -23.92 7.69
CA ASN A 268 -2.32 -24.42 7.91
C ASN A 268 -1.93 -24.36 9.39
N GLN A 269 -2.29 -23.28 10.09
CA GLN A 269 -2.00 -23.14 11.51
C GLN A 269 -2.80 -24.12 12.37
N MET A 270 -4.07 -24.36 12.02
CA MET A 270 -4.88 -25.38 12.67
C MET A 270 -4.26 -26.77 12.44
N GLN A 271 -3.84 -27.09 11.21
CA GLN A 271 -3.13 -28.33 10.88
C GLN A 271 -1.78 -28.45 11.61
N GLN A 272 -1.05 -27.35 11.78
CA GLN A 272 0.20 -27.33 12.52
C GLN A 272 -0.02 -27.57 14.01
N SER A 273 -1.06 -26.95 14.60
CA SER A 273 -1.39 -27.15 16.02
C SER A 273 -1.80 -28.60 16.31
N ILE A 274 -2.52 -29.22 15.37
CA ILE A 274 -2.87 -30.65 15.40
C ILE A 274 -1.61 -31.53 15.24
N SER A 275 -0.80 -31.29 14.20
CA SER A 275 0.34 -32.14 13.85
C SER A 275 1.53 -32.03 14.81
N SER A 276 1.74 -30.86 15.41
CA SER A 276 2.76 -30.63 16.43
C SER A 276 2.39 -31.18 17.81
N GLY A 277 1.15 -31.63 17.97
CA GLY A 277 0.60 -32.11 19.24
C GLY A 277 0.49 -31.01 20.30
N GLU A 278 0.47 -29.73 19.91
CA GLU A 278 0.24 -28.60 20.83
C GLU A 278 -1.12 -28.73 21.52
N LEU A 279 -2.17 -29.11 20.77
CA LEU A 279 -3.50 -29.37 21.31
C LEU A 279 -3.50 -30.50 22.35
N ALA A 280 -2.73 -31.56 22.11
CA ALA A 280 -2.59 -32.67 23.03
C ALA A 280 -1.81 -32.25 24.29
N LYS A 281 -0.76 -31.45 24.15
CA LYS A 281 -0.01 -30.92 25.30
C LYS A 281 -0.88 -30.02 26.18
N GLN A 282 -1.77 -29.22 25.59
CA GLN A 282 -2.70 -28.36 26.31
C GLN A 282 -3.73 -29.15 27.15
N LEU A 283 -4.15 -30.32 26.68
CA LEU A 283 -5.01 -31.23 27.46
C LEU A 283 -4.33 -31.78 28.72
N PHE A 284 -3.02 -32.01 28.67
CA PHE A 284 -2.28 -32.70 29.74
C PHE A 284 -1.40 -31.78 30.59
N GLN A 285 -1.26 -30.49 30.23
CA GLN A 285 -0.43 -29.51 30.93
C GLN A 285 -1.22 -28.24 31.26
N SER A 286 -2.01 -28.26 32.34
CA SER A 286 -2.77 -27.09 32.83
C SER A 286 -1.93 -26.02 33.54
N GLN A 287 -0.70 -25.71 33.09
CA GLN A 287 0.11 -24.67 33.73
C GLN A 287 0.77 -23.66 32.79
N LYS A 288 0.29 -22.40 32.92
CA LYS A 288 0.97 -21.12 32.66
C LYS A 288 1.59 -20.94 31.27
N GLN A 289 0.82 -21.15 30.20
CA GLN A 289 1.15 -20.50 28.94
C GLN A 289 0.14 -19.44 28.57
N ARG A 290 0.64 -18.48 27.81
CA ARG A 290 0.09 -17.17 27.42
C ARG A 290 -1.10 -17.30 26.44
N TYR A 291 -1.94 -18.30 26.64
CA TYR A 291 -3.19 -18.47 25.91
C TYR A 291 -4.22 -17.54 26.55
N LEU A 292 -4.87 -16.71 25.74
CA LEU A 292 -5.92 -15.82 26.20
C LEU A 292 -7.23 -16.60 26.24
N ASP A 293 -7.53 -17.17 27.40
CA ASP A 293 -8.85 -17.73 27.69
C ASP A 293 -9.86 -16.58 27.80
N ILE A 294 -10.92 -16.62 27.00
CA ILE A 294 -11.98 -15.62 26.99
C ILE A 294 -12.92 -15.85 28.17
N ASN A 295 -13.20 -17.13 28.46
CA ASN A 295 -14.21 -17.55 29.43
C ASN A 295 -13.62 -18.26 30.66
N ASN A 296 -12.28 -18.34 30.76
CA ASN A 296 -11.56 -18.95 31.90
C ASN A 296 -11.94 -20.43 32.13
N ILE A 297 -12.40 -21.08 31.06
CA ILE A 297 -12.68 -22.51 30.95
C ILE A 297 -11.72 -23.02 29.88
N ASN A 298 -11.05 -24.15 30.12
CA ASN A 298 -10.29 -24.82 29.08
C ASN A 298 -11.26 -25.70 28.27
N GLU A 299 -11.65 -25.27 27.07
CA GLU A 299 -12.66 -25.95 26.25
C GLU A 299 -12.23 -27.37 25.89
N ILE A 300 -10.92 -27.59 25.68
CA ILE A 300 -10.41 -28.91 25.33
C ILE A 300 -10.55 -29.88 26.52
N GLU A 301 -10.22 -29.41 27.73
CA GLU A 301 -10.42 -30.16 28.98
C GLU A 301 -11.90 -30.43 29.24
N ALA A 302 -12.77 -29.44 29.01
CA ALA A 302 -14.22 -29.56 29.18
C ALA A 302 -14.83 -30.59 28.21
N ILE A 303 -14.42 -30.57 26.93
CA ILE A 303 -14.83 -31.56 25.93
C ILE A 303 -14.34 -32.96 26.37
N ALA A 304 -13.07 -33.10 26.76
CA ALA A 304 -12.51 -34.37 27.19
C ALA A 304 -13.24 -34.93 28.43
N SER A 305 -13.48 -34.09 29.44
CA SER A 305 -14.24 -34.44 30.64
C SER A 305 -15.66 -34.90 30.29
N ARG A 306 -16.34 -34.19 29.39
CA ARG A 306 -17.68 -34.58 28.93
C ARG A 306 -17.68 -35.91 28.18
N LEU A 307 -16.70 -36.15 27.31
CA LEU A 307 -16.56 -37.43 26.61
C LEU A 307 -16.31 -38.59 27.57
N VAL A 308 -15.47 -38.40 28.59
CA VAL A 308 -15.24 -39.38 29.65
C VAL A 308 -16.54 -39.64 30.41
N GLN A 309 -17.28 -38.60 30.77
CA GLN A 309 -18.57 -38.73 31.47
C GLN A 309 -19.58 -39.54 30.65
N VAL A 310 -19.78 -39.19 29.38
CA VAL A 310 -20.69 -39.92 28.48
C VAL A 310 -20.27 -41.37 28.34
N THR A 311 -18.96 -41.61 28.18
CA THR A 311 -18.41 -42.96 28.06
C THR A 311 -18.69 -43.78 29.32
N VAL A 312 -18.36 -43.25 30.50
CA VAL A 312 -18.45 -43.98 31.77
C VAL A 312 -19.90 -44.21 32.20
N TYR A 313 -20.75 -43.19 32.11
CA TYR A 313 -22.10 -43.25 32.68
C TYR A 313 -23.15 -43.78 31.71
N ASN A 314 -22.97 -43.59 30.40
CA ASN A 314 -24.00 -43.92 29.43
C ASN A 314 -23.59 -45.02 28.46
N VAL A 315 -22.32 -45.06 28.03
CA VAL A 315 -21.83 -46.05 27.05
C VAL A 315 -21.43 -47.37 27.71
N LEU A 316 -20.61 -47.33 28.78
CA LEU A 316 -20.15 -48.55 29.46
C LEU A 316 -21.30 -49.45 29.96
N PRO A 317 -22.40 -48.93 30.54
CA PRO A 317 -23.51 -49.78 30.95
C PRO A 317 -24.19 -50.52 29.79
N GLN A 318 -24.26 -49.89 28.61
CA GLN A 318 -24.85 -50.51 27.41
C GLN A 318 -23.97 -51.66 26.87
N LEU A 319 -22.67 -51.63 27.16
CA LEU A 319 -21.68 -52.62 26.72
C LEU A 319 -21.44 -53.74 27.74
N GLN A 320 -22.08 -53.67 28.91
CA GLN A 320 -22.04 -54.72 29.90
C GLN A 320 -22.23 -56.14 29.32
N PRO A 321 -23.23 -56.44 28.47
CA PRO A 321 -23.41 -57.79 27.94
C PRO A 321 -22.26 -58.26 27.04
N ASP A 322 -21.67 -57.36 26.25
CA ASP A 322 -20.53 -57.68 25.36
C ASP A 322 -19.24 -57.89 26.16
N LEU A 323 -19.03 -57.06 27.19
CA LEU A 323 -17.95 -57.22 28.15
C LEU A 323 -18.09 -58.53 28.92
N GLU A 324 -19.29 -58.87 29.38
CA GLU A 324 -19.57 -60.15 30.04
C GLU A 324 -19.33 -61.34 29.11
N ALA A 325 -19.71 -61.25 27.83
CA ALA A 325 -19.48 -62.31 26.85
C ALA A 325 -17.97 -62.54 26.61
N LEU A 326 -17.19 -61.47 26.49
CA LEU A 326 -15.74 -61.53 26.37
C LEU A 326 -15.07 -62.09 27.63
N LEU A 327 -15.52 -61.64 28.81
CA LEU A 327 -15.01 -62.13 30.09
C LEU A 327 -15.31 -63.63 30.26
N ARG A 328 -16.55 -64.06 30.02
CA ARG A 328 -16.94 -65.48 30.05
C ARG A 328 -16.09 -66.30 29.09
N TYR A 329 -15.86 -65.81 27.87
CA TYR A 329 -15.04 -66.50 26.88
C TYR A 329 -13.59 -66.68 27.35
N ASN A 330 -12.97 -65.62 27.87
CA ASN A 330 -11.60 -65.68 28.37
C ASN A 330 -11.48 -66.61 29.59
N ILE A 331 -12.47 -66.60 30.48
CA ILE A 331 -12.53 -67.51 31.64
C ILE A 331 -12.69 -68.97 31.16
N GLU A 332 -13.56 -69.25 30.18
CA GLU A 332 -13.72 -70.59 29.61
C GLU A 332 -12.44 -71.09 28.93
N LEU A 333 -11.73 -70.21 28.21
CA LEU A 333 -10.47 -70.52 27.55
C LEU A 333 -9.40 -70.88 28.59
N PHE A 334 -9.31 -70.08 29.67
CA PHE A 334 -8.41 -70.33 30.79
C PHE A 334 -8.73 -71.65 31.51
N LEU A 335 -10.01 -71.94 31.77
CA LEU A 335 -10.43 -73.18 32.41
C LEU A 335 -10.12 -74.40 31.54
N LYS A 336 -10.36 -74.34 30.23
CA LYS A 336 -10.05 -75.44 29.29
C LYS A 336 -8.55 -75.70 29.13
N GLN A 337 -7.72 -74.67 29.25
CA GLN A 337 -6.27 -74.78 29.18
C GLN A 337 -5.62 -75.22 30.50
N SER A 338 -6.38 -75.21 31.60
CA SER A 338 -5.87 -75.64 32.91
C SER A 338 -5.80 -77.17 33.00
N PRO A 339 -4.63 -77.76 33.39
CA PRO A 339 -4.48 -79.20 33.56
C PRO A 339 -5.43 -79.79 34.63
N LEU A 340 -5.97 -78.96 35.53
CA LEU A 340 -6.97 -79.40 36.52
C LEU A 340 -8.33 -79.73 35.90
N TYR A 341 -8.78 -79.00 34.86
CA TYR A 341 -10.13 -79.15 34.29
C TYR A 341 -10.31 -80.50 33.57
N GLN A 342 -9.22 -81.04 33.02
CA GLN A 342 -9.22 -82.37 32.39
C GLN A 342 -9.29 -83.50 33.44
N GLY A 343 -8.79 -83.28 34.67
CA GLY A 343 -8.85 -84.25 35.77
C GLY A 343 -10.23 -84.36 36.44
N PHE A 344 -11.04 -83.31 36.38
CA PHE A 344 -12.37 -83.26 37.00
C PHE A 344 -13.44 -84.10 36.25
N GLN A 345 -13.22 -84.46 34.98
CA GLN A 345 -14.18 -85.27 34.21
C GLN A 345 -14.21 -86.76 34.62
N GLN A 346 -13.34 -87.22 35.52
CA GLN A 346 -13.18 -88.66 35.81
C GLN A 346 -13.33 -89.07 37.29
N VAL A 347 -13.77 -88.17 38.19
CA VAL A 347 -13.89 -88.51 39.63
C VAL A 347 -15.30 -88.21 40.16
N PRO A 348 -16.08 -89.24 40.57
CA PRO A 348 -17.36 -89.03 41.24
C PRO A 348 -17.14 -88.63 42.71
N GLY A 349 -17.70 -87.48 43.13
CA GLY A 349 -17.81 -87.09 44.54
C GLY A 349 -16.93 -85.93 45.04
N LEU A 350 -16.75 -84.85 44.28
CA LEU A 350 -16.04 -83.65 44.73
C LEU A 350 -16.96 -82.43 44.78
N GLY A 351 -17.15 -81.88 45.99
CA GLY A 351 -18.03 -80.76 46.30
C GLY A 351 -17.34 -79.43 46.62
N ASP A 352 -16.01 -79.33 46.52
CA ASP A 352 -15.29 -78.10 46.84
C ASP A 352 -14.33 -77.67 45.72
N LEU A 353 -14.52 -76.43 45.24
CA LEU A 353 -13.59 -75.74 44.35
C LEU A 353 -12.25 -75.54 45.09
N PRO A 354 -11.09 -75.92 44.51
CA PRO A 354 -9.80 -75.65 45.13
C PRO A 354 -9.62 -74.13 45.35
N ALA A 355 -9.26 -73.73 46.57
CA ALA A 355 -9.01 -72.33 46.92
C ALA A 355 -7.98 -71.63 46.01
N GLN A 356 -7.10 -72.40 45.36
CA GLN A 356 -6.12 -71.93 44.38
C GLN A 356 -6.73 -71.52 43.03
N LEU A 357 -7.79 -72.19 42.58
CA LEU A 357 -8.53 -71.78 41.38
C LEU A 357 -9.34 -70.51 41.67
N ALA A 358 -9.97 -70.45 42.85
CA ALA A 358 -10.67 -69.26 43.29
C ALA A 358 -9.72 -68.04 43.40
N SER A 359 -8.53 -68.22 43.97
CA SER A 359 -7.56 -67.12 44.09
C SER A 359 -6.95 -66.69 42.76
N GLN A 360 -6.70 -67.61 41.82
CA GLN A 360 -6.23 -67.27 40.46
C GLN A 360 -7.31 -66.57 39.64
N LEU A 361 -8.57 -67.03 39.72
CA LEU A 361 -9.70 -66.36 39.09
C LEU A 361 -9.94 -64.98 39.69
N VAL A 362 -9.88 -64.85 41.02
CA VAL A 362 -10.00 -63.55 41.70
C VAL A 362 -8.83 -62.63 41.32
N ALA A 363 -7.61 -63.15 41.16
CA ALA A 363 -6.45 -62.36 40.72
C ALA A 363 -6.62 -61.85 39.27
N GLU A 364 -7.06 -62.69 38.34
CA GLU A 364 -7.32 -62.28 36.95
C GLU A 364 -8.53 -61.34 36.83
N LEU A 365 -9.62 -61.64 37.53
CA LEU A 365 -10.77 -60.73 37.64
C LEU A 365 -10.38 -59.40 38.29
N SER A 366 -9.46 -59.42 39.27
CA SER A 366 -8.95 -58.18 39.87
C SER A 366 -8.15 -57.35 38.87
N LYS A 367 -7.30 -57.97 38.01
CA LYS A 367 -6.59 -57.28 36.93
C LYS A 367 -7.54 -56.63 35.92
N LEU A 368 -8.67 -57.30 35.65
CA LEU A 368 -9.76 -56.82 34.79
C LEU A 368 -10.71 -55.84 35.48
N ALA A 369 -10.76 -55.78 36.80
CA ALA A 369 -11.51 -54.77 37.56
C ALA A 369 -10.67 -53.51 37.81
N THR A 370 -9.35 -53.65 37.91
CA THR A 370 -8.38 -52.54 37.98
C THR A 370 -7.95 -52.10 36.58
N LEU A 371 -8.90 -51.74 35.72
CA LEU A 371 -8.64 -51.30 34.34
C LEU A 371 -7.88 -49.97 34.34
N GLY A 372 -6.55 -50.05 34.38
CA GLY A 372 -5.70 -49.05 33.77
C GLY A 372 -5.67 -49.23 32.24
N PRO A 373 -5.39 -48.19 31.44
CA PRO A 373 -5.40 -48.24 29.97
C PRO A 373 -4.54 -49.37 29.37
N GLN A 374 -3.43 -49.72 30.04
CA GLN A 374 -2.48 -50.73 29.58
C GLN A 374 -2.97 -52.18 29.80
N ASN A 375 -3.63 -52.47 30.92
CA ASN A 375 -4.13 -53.82 31.21
C ASN A 375 -5.38 -54.16 30.40
N ALA A 376 -6.22 -53.15 30.13
CA ALA A 376 -7.36 -53.27 29.23
C ALA A 376 -6.92 -53.62 27.80
N TYR A 377 -5.84 -52.98 27.33
CA TYR A 377 -5.27 -53.21 26.02
C TYR A 377 -4.69 -54.62 25.85
N GLU A 378 -3.91 -55.13 26.80
CA GLU A 378 -3.36 -56.48 26.70
C GLU A 378 -4.45 -57.55 26.81
N ALA A 379 -5.46 -57.38 27.67
CA ALA A 379 -6.60 -58.29 27.73
C ALA A 379 -7.39 -58.33 26.41
N PHE A 380 -7.57 -57.18 25.76
CA PHE A 380 -8.21 -57.08 24.45
C PHE A 380 -7.37 -57.70 23.33
N LYS A 381 -6.05 -57.49 23.38
CA LYS A 381 -5.08 -58.05 22.42
C LYS A 381 -5.03 -59.57 22.49
N THR A 382 -4.92 -60.16 23.68
CA THR A 382 -4.94 -61.62 23.85
C THR A 382 -6.27 -62.23 23.42
N ALA A 383 -7.40 -61.57 23.69
CA ALA A 383 -8.71 -62.02 23.21
C ALA A 383 -8.84 -61.94 21.68
N SER A 384 -8.04 -61.12 20.99
CA SER A 384 -8.10 -60.91 19.54
C SER A 384 -7.18 -61.85 18.73
N GLU A 385 -6.56 -62.85 19.36
CA GLU A 385 -5.70 -63.84 18.68
C GLU A 385 -6.46 -65.09 18.17
N ASP A 386 -7.69 -65.32 18.66
CA ASP A 386 -8.55 -66.47 18.33
C ASP A 386 -9.73 -66.04 17.43
N PRO A 387 -10.08 -66.78 16.35
CA PRO A 387 -11.24 -66.49 15.49
C PRO A 387 -12.54 -66.11 16.23
N LYS A 388 -12.87 -66.79 17.33
CA LYS A 388 -14.10 -66.49 18.10
C LYS A 388 -13.94 -65.25 18.98
N GLY A 389 -12.74 -65.00 19.49
CA GLY A 389 -12.43 -63.80 20.24
C GLY A 389 -12.37 -62.54 19.37
N ILE A 390 -11.89 -62.64 18.12
CA ILE A 390 -11.99 -61.58 17.10
C ILE A 390 -13.45 -61.20 16.82
N GLN A 391 -14.35 -62.20 16.74
CA GLN A 391 -15.77 -61.92 16.51
C GLN A 391 -16.40 -61.14 17.68
N LEU A 392 -16.16 -61.56 18.92
CA LEU A 392 -16.68 -60.88 20.12
C LEU A 392 -16.05 -59.48 20.30
N SER A 393 -14.76 -59.34 19.98
CA SER A 393 -14.03 -58.08 19.97
C SER A 393 -14.60 -57.09 18.95
N ASN A 394 -14.87 -57.56 17.71
CA ASN A 394 -15.50 -56.75 16.68
C ASN A 394 -16.93 -56.34 17.07
N GLN A 395 -17.70 -57.23 17.71
CA GLN A 395 -19.03 -56.92 18.23
C GLN A 395 -18.98 -55.83 19.30
N LEU A 396 -18.05 -55.95 20.26
CA LEU A 396 -17.82 -54.92 21.28
C LEU A 396 -17.48 -53.56 20.65
N VAL A 397 -16.57 -53.51 19.67
CA VAL A 397 -16.20 -52.27 18.98
C VAL A 397 -17.38 -51.67 18.20
N GLN A 398 -18.15 -52.51 17.51
CA GLN A 398 -19.35 -52.06 16.78
C GLN A 398 -20.42 -51.50 17.70
N HIS A 399 -20.77 -52.23 18.77
CA HIS A 399 -21.75 -51.76 19.75
C HIS A 399 -21.23 -50.56 20.53
N PHE A 400 -19.93 -50.47 20.83
CA PHE A 400 -19.32 -49.28 21.42
C PHE A 400 -19.48 -48.07 20.50
N GLY A 401 -19.18 -48.22 19.22
CA GLY A 401 -19.36 -47.15 18.23
C GLY A 401 -20.81 -46.70 18.10
N GLN A 402 -21.76 -47.65 18.12
CA GLN A 402 -23.20 -47.35 18.08
C GLN A 402 -23.69 -46.67 19.36
N ALA A 403 -23.35 -47.20 20.53
CA ALA A 403 -23.72 -46.63 21.82
C ALA A 403 -23.13 -45.22 22.00
N LEU A 404 -21.84 -45.05 21.71
CA LEU A 404 -21.20 -43.73 21.75
C LEU A 404 -21.82 -42.78 20.74
N GLY A 405 -22.06 -43.22 19.50
CA GLY A 405 -22.71 -42.39 18.48
C GLY A 405 -24.11 -41.93 18.89
N ASN A 406 -24.92 -42.82 19.45
CA ASN A 406 -26.28 -42.50 19.93
C ASN A 406 -26.25 -41.54 21.13
N GLU A 407 -25.36 -41.75 22.09
CA GLU A 407 -25.21 -40.89 23.27
C GLU A 407 -24.68 -39.50 22.91
N LEU A 408 -23.75 -39.40 21.95
CA LEU A 408 -23.24 -38.12 21.45
C LEU A 408 -24.28 -37.36 20.61
N GLN A 409 -25.20 -38.07 19.95
CA GLN A 409 -26.31 -37.47 19.21
C GLN A 409 -27.46 -36.99 20.10
N GLN A 410 -27.46 -37.34 21.39
CA GLN A 410 -28.46 -36.80 22.31
C GLN A 410 -28.37 -35.26 22.34
N GLN A 411 -29.53 -34.62 22.23
CA GLN A 411 -29.65 -33.18 21.97
C GLN A 411 -28.83 -32.32 22.96
N GLN A 412 -28.79 -32.72 24.24
CA GLN A 412 -28.04 -31.99 25.26
C GLN A 412 -26.53 -32.15 25.12
N THR A 413 -26.03 -33.38 24.94
CA THR A 413 -24.58 -33.66 24.80
C THR A 413 -24.03 -33.05 23.52
N TRP A 414 -24.77 -33.13 22.41
CA TRP A 414 -24.38 -32.51 21.15
C TRP A 414 -24.30 -30.98 21.27
N GLN A 415 -25.29 -30.35 21.88
CA GLN A 415 -25.31 -28.89 22.07
C GLN A 415 -24.15 -28.41 22.95
N GLU A 416 -23.87 -29.09 24.06
CA GLU A 416 -22.76 -28.75 24.94
C GLU A 416 -21.41 -28.86 24.23
N ILE A 417 -21.17 -29.95 23.49
CA ILE A 417 -19.93 -30.11 22.70
C ILE A 417 -19.85 -29.05 21.59
N GLN A 418 -20.96 -28.76 20.91
CA GLN A 418 -21.00 -27.74 19.87
C GLN A 418 -20.65 -26.35 20.41
N LEU A 419 -21.17 -25.97 21.58
CA LEU A 419 -20.82 -24.71 22.24
C LEU A 419 -19.33 -24.65 22.57
N LEU A 420 -18.79 -25.70 23.20
CA LEU A 420 -17.37 -25.78 23.54
C LEU A 420 -16.46 -25.72 22.30
N LEU A 421 -16.88 -26.33 21.18
CA LEU A 421 -16.16 -26.23 19.91
C LEU A 421 -16.23 -24.83 19.30
N CYS A 422 -17.37 -24.15 19.40
CA CYS A 422 -17.50 -22.76 18.95
C CYS A 422 -16.61 -21.82 19.77
N ASP A 423 -16.61 -21.99 21.10
CA ASP A 423 -15.80 -21.19 22.02
C ASP A 423 -14.31 -21.43 21.75
N PHE A 424 -13.89 -22.69 21.61
CA PHE A 424 -12.51 -23.04 21.25
C PHE A 424 -12.04 -22.38 19.94
N LEU A 425 -12.90 -22.35 18.91
CA LEU A 425 -12.58 -21.66 17.66
C LEU A 425 -12.49 -20.14 17.85
N GLU A 426 -13.24 -19.57 18.79
CA GLU A 426 -13.15 -18.16 19.15
C GLU A 426 -11.84 -17.82 19.85
N GLU A 427 -11.43 -18.63 20.82
CA GLU A 427 -10.14 -18.48 21.49
C GLU A 427 -8.97 -18.63 20.50
N PHE A 428 -9.06 -19.59 19.57
CA PHE A 428 -8.07 -19.76 18.52
C PHE A 428 -7.93 -18.51 17.62
N LYS A 429 -9.05 -17.90 17.21
CA LYS A 429 -9.07 -16.66 16.39
C LYS A 429 -8.36 -15.51 17.12
N ILE A 430 -8.58 -15.33 18.42
CA ILE A 430 -7.99 -14.23 19.19
C ILE A 430 -6.48 -14.41 19.37
N ASN A 431 -6.06 -15.63 19.71
CA ASN A 431 -4.65 -15.94 19.91
C ASN A 431 -3.82 -15.85 18.61
N TYR A 432 -4.46 -15.93 17.44
CA TYR A 432 -3.84 -15.76 16.12
C TYR A 432 -3.41 -14.31 15.81
N ILE A 433 -4.20 -13.30 16.17
CA ILE A 433 -3.95 -11.88 15.80
C ILE A 433 -2.61 -11.36 16.34
N GLN A 434 -2.07 -11.96 17.41
CA GLN A 434 -0.83 -11.52 18.06
C GLN A 434 0.46 -12.13 17.47
N ARG A 435 0.39 -13.13 16.57
CA ARG A 435 1.55 -13.92 16.11
C ARG A 435 1.98 -13.68 14.65
N LEU A 436 1.38 -12.73 13.94
CA LEU A 436 1.67 -12.49 12.53
C LEU A 436 3.13 -12.02 12.30
N SER A 437 3.90 -12.78 11.52
CA SER A 437 5.24 -12.43 11.06
C SER A 437 5.26 -12.21 9.54
N GLU A 438 6.11 -11.31 9.03
CA GLU A 438 6.20 -10.97 7.59
C GLU A 438 6.74 -12.14 6.73
N GLU A 439 7.53 -13.04 7.31
CA GLU A 439 8.21 -14.14 6.61
C GLU A 439 7.23 -15.26 6.16
N ASP A 440 6.07 -15.36 6.81
CA ASP A 440 5.04 -16.35 6.47
C ASP A 440 4.23 -15.95 5.21
N PHE A 441 4.14 -14.65 4.93
CA PHE A 441 3.26 -14.13 3.90
C PHE A 441 3.65 -14.57 2.47
N GLU A 442 4.95 -14.59 2.15
CA GLU A 442 5.43 -14.95 0.81
C GLU A 442 5.18 -16.42 0.46
N LYS A 443 5.44 -17.34 1.41
CA LYS A 443 5.19 -18.78 1.22
C LYS A 443 3.71 -19.09 1.02
N ILE A 444 2.84 -18.38 1.74
CA ILE A 444 1.39 -18.59 1.65
C ILE A 444 0.85 -18.04 0.32
N LEU A 445 1.42 -16.94 -0.18
CA LEU A 445 1.06 -16.38 -1.48
C LEU A 445 1.42 -17.34 -2.63
N GLU A 446 2.53 -18.06 -2.53
CA GLU A 446 2.87 -19.13 -3.48
C GLU A 446 1.89 -20.32 -3.38
N GLN A 447 1.54 -20.75 -2.17
CA GLN A 447 0.59 -21.84 -1.96
C GLN A 447 -0.81 -21.49 -2.50
N ALA A 448 -1.29 -20.26 -2.29
CA ALA A 448 -2.56 -19.78 -2.84
C ALA A 448 -2.57 -19.84 -4.38
N LYS A 449 -1.48 -19.39 -5.02
CA LYS A 449 -1.31 -19.47 -6.48
C LYS A 449 -1.29 -20.93 -6.99
N GLN A 450 -0.65 -21.85 -6.27
CA GLN A 450 -0.64 -23.27 -6.63
C GLN A 450 -2.04 -23.90 -6.52
N LEU A 451 -2.80 -23.57 -5.48
CA LEU A 451 -4.18 -24.07 -5.32
C LEU A 451 -5.12 -23.56 -6.42
N GLN A 452 -4.96 -22.32 -6.87
CA GLN A 452 -5.69 -21.78 -8.03
C GLN A 452 -5.34 -22.50 -9.35
N GLN A 453 -4.12 -23.02 -9.50
CA GLN A 453 -3.73 -23.82 -10.67
C GLN A 453 -4.31 -25.24 -10.64
N ILE A 454 -4.50 -25.80 -9.45
CA ILE A 454 -5.03 -27.17 -9.26
C ILE A 454 -6.55 -27.22 -9.41
N ALA A 455 -7.25 -26.13 -9.02
CA ALA A 455 -8.69 -25.98 -9.19
C ALA A 455 -9.01 -24.62 -9.84
N PRO A 456 -8.75 -24.46 -11.16
CA PRO A 456 -9.12 -23.25 -11.87
C PRO A 456 -10.65 -23.12 -11.84
N ARG A 457 -11.15 -21.94 -11.46
CA ARG A 457 -12.59 -21.64 -11.50
C ARG A 457 -13.11 -21.49 -12.93
#